data_AF-A0A9P5QDL0-F1
#
_entry.id   AF-A0A9P5QDL0-F1
#
_cell.length_a   1.000
_cell.length_b   1.000
_cell.length_c   1.000
_cell.angle_alpha   90.00
_cell.angle_beta   90.00
_cell.angle_gamma   90.00
#
_symmetry.space_group_name_H-M   'P 1'
#
loop_
_entity.id
_entity.type
_entity.pdbx_description
1 polymer ?
#
loop_
_entity_poly.entity_id
_entity_poly.type
_entity_poly.pdbx_seq_one_letter_code
_entity_poly.pdbx_strand_id
1 'polypeptide(L)'
;MEALSLLKGSSKDSQQSRPHVTEPCQDSSNDDSEAFIDHIDSQVSYTTPNSALGDVPGEEKGIDTKAGSEVRSDGSAKTGHGPVTNCQSNELSENDSCSNASLADLWKQVRILESQLSVTLDQLEAEKGRVKEITHENQELKIERTDIEKNLNIAYHHNGRINGELDELKHKHNELIQNYNDLHRKFEKKDGNYKKLTKDYMELVRPIHISDGDHPTIHNRLTSIRVMIENLIQNATKDNYANVDKEAAIQFFKRNGCFEGLPIPEANLEFYHLELYVEALIMSTLVNCFFGRHLRCVLDLSEKFEEIYWWVYRRDSKMAIRWRQQLCALAAQDTEAMEVRRDQEVSTPVLLISELVHTVYSNVDMSLMSTKVKELCCSAFDLNFTMVRIESTIFPESSRFGMPFDSENMETPRKSNTAGNVSLMIFPAFIDREGNFKTKSKVWCY
;
A
#
# COMPACT_ATOMS: atom_id res chain seq x y z
N MET A 1 -24.63 32.11 -36.46
CA MET A 1 -25.08 31.46 -37.72
C MET A 1 -24.11 30.37 -38.22
N GLU A 2 -23.12 29.93 -37.44
CA GLU A 2 -22.15 28.89 -37.86
C GLU A 2 -22.16 27.62 -36.97
N ALA A 3 -23.04 27.56 -35.96
CA ALA A 3 -23.09 26.45 -34.99
C ALA A 3 -24.10 25.33 -35.31
N LEU A 4 -24.88 25.45 -36.40
CA LEU A 4 -25.97 24.51 -36.76
C LEU A 4 -25.69 23.66 -38.01
N SER A 5 -24.49 23.74 -38.58
CA SER A 5 -24.07 22.92 -39.73
C SER A 5 -23.68 21.48 -39.37
N LEU A 6 -23.59 21.13 -38.07
CA LEU A 6 -23.16 19.81 -37.60
C LEU A 6 -24.26 18.71 -37.64
N LEU A 7 -25.48 19.02 -38.10
CA LEU A 7 -26.57 18.05 -38.24
C LEU A 7 -26.67 17.42 -39.65
N LYS A 8 -25.74 17.70 -40.58
CA LYS A 8 -25.73 17.11 -41.93
C LYS A 8 -24.70 15.97 -42.03
N GLY A 9 -25.19 14.77 -42.32
CA GLY A 9 -24.51 13.50 -42.06
C GLY A 9 -23.39 13.09 -43.01
N SER A 10 -22.88 11.87 -42.81
CA SER A 10 -22.39 10.99 -43.89
C SER A 10 -22.38 9.53 -43.42
N SER A 11 -23.51 8.86 -43.63
CA SER A 11 -23.54 7.42 -43.92
C SER A 11 -23.29 7.27 -45.41
N LYS A 12 -22.21 6.57 -45.80
CA LYS A 12 -22.07 5.89 -47.09
C LYS A 12 -20.88 4.93 -47.10
N ASP A 13 -21.23 3.65 -47.21
CA ASP A 13 -20.58 2.57 -47.97
C ASP A 13 -19.08 2.65 -48.24
N SER A 14 -18.35 1.66 -47.71
CA SER A 14 -17.16 1.11 -48.37
C SER A 14 -17.01 -0.37 -48.02
N GLN A 15 -17.42 -1.22 -48.97
CA GLN A 15 -17.05 -2.62 -49.08
C GLN A 15 -15.56 -2.76 -49.46
N GLN A 16 -15.00 -3.96 -49.22
CA GLN A 16 -13.67 -4.47 -49.60
C GLN A 16 -12.52 -3.95 -48.71
N SER A 17 -11.67 -4.76 -48.06
CA SER A 17 -11.06 -6.02 -48.49
C SER A 17 -10.52 -6.81 -47.28
N ARG A 18 -10.62 -8.15 -47.32
CA ARG A 18 -9.81 -9.08 -46.51
C ARG A 18 -8.33 -8.94 -46.86
N PRO A 19 -7.42 -9.22 -45.91
CA PRO A 19 -6.56 -10.38 -46.15
C PRO A 19 -6.50 -11.35 -44.96
N HIS A 20 -6.03 -12.53 -45.31
CA HIS A 20 -5.96 -13.78 -44.57
C HIS A 20 -4.51 -13.96 -44.06
N VAL A 21 -4.34 -14.79 -43.01
CA VAL A 21 -3.06 -15.43 -42.56
C VAL A 21 -2.24 -14.52 -41.60
N THR A 22 -1.79 -14.87 -40.38
CA THR A 22 -1.32 -16.15 -39.79
C THR A 22 -1.30 -16.04 -38.24
N GLU A 23 -1.83 -17.02 -37.53
CA GLU A 23 -1.28 -17.52 -36.25
C GLU A 23 -0.25 -18.64 -36.58
N PRO A 24 0.67 -19.10 -35.70
CA PRO A 24 0.58 -19.11 -34.23
C PRO A 24 1.90 -18.79 -33.47
N CYS A 25 1.78 -18.57 -32.16
CA CYS A 25 2.78 -19.03 -31.19
C CYS A 25 2.07 -19.28 -29.86
N GLN A 26 1.87 -20.57 -29.58
CA GLN A 26 1.63 -21.09 -28.25
C GLN A 26 2.90 -20.84 -27.42
N ASP A 27 2.74 -20.29 -26.22
CA ASP A 27 3.59 -20.72 -25.12
C ASP A 27 2.77 -20.74 -23.83
N SER A 28 2.78 -21.94 -23.28
CA SER A 28 2.21 -22.39 -22.03
C SER A 28 3.08 -21.93 -20.86
N SER A 29 2.46 -21.35 -19.85
CA SER A 29 2.88 -21.60 -18.47
C SER A 29 1.66 -21.46 -17.55
N ASN A 30 1.14 -22.63 -17.16
CA ASN A 30 0.44 -22.81 -15.91
C ASN A 30 1.32 -22.27 -14.77
N ASP A 31 0.73 -21.56 -13.82
CA ASP A 31 1.08 -21.78 -12.42
C ASP A 31 -0.13 -21.48 -11.54
N ASP A 32 -0.57 -22.57 -10.90
CA ASP A 32 -1.60 -22.67 -9.90
C ASP A 32 -1.15 -21.99 -8.60
N SER A 33 -1.98 -21.12 -8.03
CA SER A 33 -2.05 -20.96 -6.57
C SER A 33 -3.32 -20.19 -6.17
N GLU A 34 -4.43 -20.91 -6.09
CA GLU A 34 -5.52 -20.59 -5.17
C GLU A 34 -5.33 -21.34 -3.85
N ALA A 35 -5.75 -20.67 -2.77
CA ALA A 35 -6.17 -21.19 -1.46
C ALA A 35 -5.13 -21.43 -0.34
N PHE A 36 -5.64 -21.21 0.89
CA PHE A 36 -5.04 -21.30 2.24
C PHE A 36 -4.31 -20.03 2.70
N ILE A 37 -4.72 -19.30 3.75
CA ILE A 37 -5.20 -19.73 5.06
C ILE A 37 -6.21 -18.71 5.64
N ASP A 38 -7.36 -19.22 6.06
CA ASP A 38 -8.20 -18.65 7.11
C ASP A 38 -7.96 -19.46 8.40
N HIS A 39 -8.14 -18.83 9.56
CA HIS A 39 -8.02 -19.34 10.94
C HIS A 39 -6.61 -19.55 11.52
N ILE A 40 -6.25 -18.72 12.51
CA ILE A 40 -6.11 -19.14 13.92
C ILE A 40 -6.31 -17.91 14.81
N ASP A 41 -7.37 -17.95 15.59
CA ASP A 41 -7.59 -17.15 16.79
C ASP A 41 -7.59 -18.15 17.95
N SER A 42 -6.59 -18.11 18.84
CA SER A 42 -6.72 -18.54 20.24
C SER A 42 -5.41 -18.34 21.02
N GLN A 43 -5.49 -17.40 21.97
CA GLN A 43 -4.99 -17.48 23.35
C GLN A 43 -3.59 -18.03 23.62
N VAL A 44 -2.69 -17.14 24.06
CA VAL A 44 -1.91 -17.41 25.29
C VAL A 44 -1.72 -16.09 26.06
N SER A 45 -2.38 -16.02 27.21
CA SER A 45 -2.13 -15.06 28.28
C SER A 45 -0.85 -15.47 29.02
N TYR A 46 0.09 -14.54 29.22
CA TYR A 46 1.02 -14.64 30.36
C TYR A 46 1.07 -13.32 31.13
N THR A 47 0.59 -13.47 32.36
CA THR A 47 0.68 -12.61 33.53
C THR A 47 2.11 -12.18 33.84
N THR A 48 2.31 -10.88 34.02
CA THR A 48 3.38 -10.30 34.84
C THR A 48 3.11 -10.56 36.32
N PRO A 49 4.17 -10.76 37.13
CA PRO A 49 4.14 -10.26 38.48
C PRO A 49 5.27 -9.24 38.73
N ASN A 50 4.85 -8.21 39.46
CA ASN A 50 5.65 -7.16 40.07
C ASN A 50 6.60 -7.68 41.16
N SER A 51 7.51 -6.76 41.51
CA SER A 51 8.09 -6.50 42.84
C SER A 51 9.48 -7.10 43.06
N ALA A 52 10.38 -6.53 43.83
CA ALA A 52 10.64 -5.18 44.36
C ALA A 52 11.89 -5.37 45.24
N LEU A 53 12.74 -4.34 45.29
CA LEU A 53 13.67 -3.97 46.38
C LEU A 53 14.68 -4.99 46.94
N GLY A 54 15.93 -4.55 46.96
CA GLY A 54 16.99 -5.04 47.84
C GLY A 54 18.27 -4.23 47.68
N ASP A 55 18.38 -3.14 48.45
CA ASP A 55 19.55 -2.25 48.56
C ASP A 55 20.76 -2.93 49.28
N VAL A 56 21.97 -2.78 48.69
CA VAL A 56 23.26 -2.26 49.25
C VAL A 56 23.94 -3.00 50.45
N PRO A 57 25.27 -2.88 50.75
CA PRO A 57 26.50 -2.48 50.02
C PRO A 57 27.66 -3.53 50.08
N GLY A 58 28.76 -3.26 49.37
CA GLY A 58 30.07 -3.83 49.67
C GLY A 58 31.21 -3.28 48.81
N GLU A 59 31.89 -2.25 49.33
CA GLU A 59 33.20 -1.77 48.85
C GLU A 59 34.25 -2.89 48.93
N GLU A 60 35.16 -2.98 47.94
CA GLU A 60 36.61 -2.98 48.23
C GLU A 60 37.47 -2.83 46.95
N LYS A 61 38.10 -1.64 46.88
CA LYS A 61 39.46 -1.33 46.44
C LYS A 61 40.14 -2.26 45.40
N GLY A 62 40.25 -1.72 44.19
CA GLY A 62 41.27 -2.10 43.24
C GLY A 62 42.68 -1.78 43.76
N ILE A 63 43.58 -2.74 43.59
CA ILE A 63 45.02 -2.55 43.70
C ILE A 63 45.59 -2.64 42.30
N ASP A 64 46.19 -1.54 41.85
CA ASP A 64 47.05 -1.45 40.69
C ASP A 64 48.22 -2.44 40.81
N THR A 65 48.53 -3.15 39.72
CA THR A 65 49.92 -3.57 39.50
C THR A 65 50.22 -3.56 38.01
N LYS A 66 50.95 -2.52 37.60
CA LYS A 66 51.55 -2.38 36.27
C LYS A 66 52.72 -3.35 36.11
N ALA A 67 52.91 -3.76 34.86
CA ALA A 67 54.13 -4.28 34.23
C ALA A 67 55.42 -3.69 34.85
N GLY A 68 56.49 -4.44 35.03
CA GLY A 68 57.13 -5.28 34.01
C GLY A 68 58.30 -4.50 33.41
N SER A 69 59.52 -4.90 33.73
CA SER A 69 60.68 -4.63 32.87
C SER A 69 61.78 -5.65 33.13
N GLU A 70 62.27 -6.17 32.00
CA GLU A 70 63.45 -6.99 31.79
C GLU A 70 64.71 -6.48 32.52
N VAL A 71 65.65 -7.39 32.80
CA VAL A 71 66.88 -7.55 31.99
C VAL A 71 67.71 -8.74 32.53
N ARG A 72 68.16 -9.56 31.58
CA ARG A 72 69.15 -10.64 31.70
C ARG A 72 70.48 -10.14 32.27
N SER A 73 71.22 -11.01 32.97
CA SER A 73 72.47 -11.62 32.46
C SER A 73 73.36 -12.15 33.59
N ASP A 74 73.84 -13.38 33.38
CA ASP A 74 75.17 -13.91 33.68
C ASP A 74 75.77 -13.81 35.09
N GLY A 75 76.34 -14.94 35.54
CA GLY A 75 77.52 -14.88 36.38
C GLY A 75 77.72 -16.01 37.36
N SER A 76 78.45 -17.03 36.91
CA SER A 76 79.50 -17.72 37.66
C SER A 76 79.15 -18.41 38.98
N ALA A 77 79.21 -19.74 38.89
CA ALA A 77 79.72 -20.63 39.91
C ALA A 77 80.93 -20.03 40.67
N LYS A 78 80.88 -20.12 42.01
CA LYS A 78 82.07 -20.28 42.84
C LYS A 78 81.77 -21.26 43.96
N THR A 79 82.26 -22.46 43.72
CA THR A 79 82.57 -23.51 44.68
C THR A 79 83.40 -22.93 45.83
N GLY A 80 82.80 -22.88 47.03
CA GLY A 80 83.53 -22.71 48.29
C GLY A 80 83.72 -24.07 48.93
N HIS A 81 84.79 -24.76 48.56
CA HIS A 81 85.31 -25.94 49.24
C HIS A 81 86.44 -25.53 50.19
N GLY A 82 86.42 -26.13 51.39
CA GLY A 82 87.60 -26.33 52.22
C GLY A 82 87.58 -25.63 53.59
N PRO A 83 88.23 -26.20 54.62
CA PRO A 83 88.34 -27.62 54.95
C PRO A 83 88.01 -27.88 56.44
N VAL A 84 87.32 -28.99 56.73
CA VAL A 84 87.29 -29.53 58.10
C VAL A 84 88.63 -30.26 58.31
N THR A 85 89.58 -29.59 58.95
CA THR A 85 90.87 -30.14 59.33
C THR A 85 90.74 -30.99 60.59
N ASN A 86 90.96 -32.30 60.41
CA ASN A 86 91.92 -33.12 61.14
C ASN A 86 91.86 -33.08 62.69
N CYS A 87 91.18 -34.06 63.28
CA CYS A 87 91.39 -34.48 64.66
C CYS A 87 92.74 -35.21 64.77
N GLN A 88 93.72 -34.58 65.39
CA GLN A 88 94.93 -35.25 65.88
C GLN A 88 94.66 -35.84 67.27
N SER A 89 94.87 -37.15 67.37
CA SER A 89 95.04 -37.93 68.60
C SER A 89 96.52 -37.99 69.01
N ASN A 90 96.79 -38.44 70.25
CA ASN A 90 98.05 -38.56 71.01
C ASN A 90 98.18 -37.44 72.05
N GLU A 91 98.39 -37.68 73.35
CA GLU A 91 99.36 -38.60 73.96
C GLU A 91 98.79 -39.31 75.22
N LEU A 92 99.21 -40.56 75.42
CA LEU A 92 99.15 -41.32 76.69
C LEU A 92 100.59 -41.46 77.23
N SER A 93 100.76 -41.30 78.53
CA SER A 93 101.89 -41.76 79.37
C SER A 93 101.25 -42.48 80.56
N GLU A 94 101.29 -43.81 80.69
CA GLU A 94 102.37 -44.63 81.32
C GLU A 94 102.76 -44.11 82.71
N ASN A 95 102.78 -44.85 83.84
CA ASN A 95 102.75 -46.28 84.22
C ASN A 95 102.21 -46.32 85.70
N ASP A 96 101.78 -47.40 86.37
CA ASP A 96 102.45 -48.69 86.56
C ASP A 96 101.54 -49.71 87.31
N SER A 97 101.77 -50.99 87.02
CA SER A 97 101.46 -52.18 87.82
C SER A 97 99.98 -52.57 88.04
N CYS A 98 99.48 -53.54 87.26
CA CYS A 98 98.99 -54.83 87.78
C CYS A 98 98.40 -55.73 86.66
N SER A 99 99.01 -56.90 86.47
CA SER A 99 98.39 -58.17 86.03
C SER A 99 97.92 -58.34 84.58
N ASN A 100 98.21 -59.53 84.03
CA ASN A 100 97.98 -60.02 82.66
C ASN A 100 96.50 -60.05 82.16
N ALA A 101 95.60 -59.27 82.77
CA ALA A 101 94.24 -59.01 82.32
C ALA A 101 94.16 -57.84 81.30
N SER A 102 95.11 -56.90 81.33
CA SER A 102 95.09 -55.65 80.54
C SER A 102 95.32 -55.82 79.02
N LEU A 103 96.19 -56.76 78.62
CA LEU A 103 96.51 -57.01 77.21
C LEU A 103 95.36 -57.75 76.49
N ALA A 104 94.65 -58.62 77.20
CA ALA A 104 93.44 -59.26 76.72
C ALA A 104 92.28 -58.26 76.54
N ASP A 105 92.19 -57.25 77.41
CA ASP A 105 91.17 -56.20 77.29
C ASP A 105 91.47 -55.20 76.16
N LEU A 106 92.74 -54.89 75.87
CA LEU A 106 93.13 -54.13 74.68
C LEU A 106 92.78 -54.86 73.37
N TRP A 107 93.04 -56.17 73.26
CA TRP A 107 92.62 -56.95 72.09
C TRP A 107 91.10 -57.08 71.95
N LYS A 108 90.35 -57.12 73.07
CA LYS A 108 88.89 -57.00 73.04
C LYS A 108 88.47 -55.62 72.53
N GLN A 109 89.12 -54.54 72.97
CA GLN A 109 88.83 -53.18 72.48
C GLN A 109 89.11 -53.04 70.98
N VAL A 110 90.24 -53.56 70.47
CA VAL A 110 90.55 -53.58 69.03
C VAL A 110 89.48 -54.35 68.26
N ARG A 111 89.06 -55.52 68.73
CA ARG A 111 88.00 -56.31 68.08
C ARG A 111 86.64 -55.59 68.11
N ILE A 112 86.33 -54.89 69.20
CA ILE A 112 85.13 -54.05 69.31
C ILE A 112 85.20 -52.90 68.30
N LEU A 113 86.35 -52.21 68.20
CA LEU A 113 86.56 -51.12 67.25
C LEU A 113 86.51 -51.58 65.79
N GLU A 114 87.09 -52.74 65.46
CA GLU A 114 86.97 -53.35 64.13
C GLU A 114 85.53 -53.68 63.79
N SER A 115 84.75 -54.22 64.76
CA SER A 115 83.33 -54.46 64.57
C SER A 115 82.53 -53.16 64.39
N GLN A 116 82.86 -52.12 65.16
CA GLN A 116 82.24 -50.80 65.04
C GLN A 116 82.59 -50.14 63.70
N LEU A 117 83.83 -50.31 63.22
CA LEU A 117 84.26 -49.81 61.93
C LEU A 117 83.55 -50.52 60.79
N SER A 118 83.37 -51.85 60.89
CA SER A 118 82.57 -52.61 59.92
C SER A 118 81.12 -52.14 59.90
N VAL A 119 80.49 -51.98 61.07
CA VAL A 119 79.10 -51.51 61.16
C VAL A 119 78.93 -50.09 60.62
N THR A 120 79.88 -49.19 60.89
CA THR A 120 79.84 -47.81 60.39
C THR A 120 80.12 -47.73 58.90
N LEU A 121 80.95 -48.62 58.34
CA LEU A 121 81.15 -48.77 56.89
C LEU A 121 79.89 -49.28 56.20
N ASP A 122 79.23 -50.30 56.77
CA ASP A 122 77.96 -50.83 56.24
C ASP A 122 76.86 -49.76 56.29
N GLN A 123 76.79 -48.99 57.39
CA GLN A 123 75.88 -47.85 57.52
C GLN A 123 76.19 -46.74 56.52
N LEU A 124 77.47 -46.45 56.28
CA LEU A 124 77.89 -45.44 55.32
C LEU A 124 77.53 -45.84 53.88
N GLU A 125 77.73 -47.10 53.51
CA GLU A 125 77.36 -47.58 52.17
C GLU A 125 75.84 -47.65 52.01
N ALA A 126 75.08 -47.99 53.06
CA ALA A 126 73.62 -47.91 53.09
C ALA A 126 73.11 -46.48 52.94
N GLU A 127 73.67 -45.52 53.69
CA GLU A 127 73.31 -44.09 53.57
C GLU A 127 73.70 -43.52 52.19
N LYS A 128 74.84 -43.94 51.64
CA LYS A 128 75.24 -43.58 50.27
C LYS A 128 74.27 -44.15 49.22
N GLY A 129 73.73 -45.34 49.45
CA GLY A 129 72.63 -45.90 48.66
C GLY A 129 71.38 -45.03 48.74
N ARG A 130 70.97 -44.64 49.95
CA ARG A 130 69.81 -43.77 50.20
C ARG A 130 69.98 -42.39 49.58
N VAL A 131 71.18 -41.80 49.65
CA VAL A 131 71.50 -40.52 49.00
C VAL A 131 71.35 -40.63 47.49
N LYS A 132 71.82 -41.72 46.86
CA LYS A 132 71.64 -41.93 45.42
C LYS A 132 70.17 -42.03 45.02
N GLU A 133 69.38 -42.77 45.78
CA GLU A 133 67.93 -42.92 45.56
C GLU A 133 67.20 -41.57 45.69
N ILE A 134 67.46 -40.82 46.77
CA ILE A 134 66.92 -39.47 46.97
C ILE A 134 67.37 -38.51 45.85
N THR A 135 68.61 -38.62 45.37
CA THR A 135 69.05 -37.78 44.24
C THR A 135 68.34 -38.12 42.94
N HIS A 136 67.99 -39.39 42.73
CA HIS A 136 67.24 -39.82 41.56
C HIS A 136 65.79 -39.34 41.63
N GLU A 137 65.11 -39.55 42.76
CA GLU A 137 63.74 -39.07 43.00
C GLU A 137 63.64 -37.55 42.86
N ASN A 138 64.61 -36.80 43.38
CA ASN A 138 64.66 -35.34 43.19
C ASN A 138 64.82 -34.92 41.73
N GLN A 139 65.53 -35.71 40.91
CA GLN A 139 65.64 -35.44 39.48
C GLN A 139 64.31 -35.71 38.77
N GLU A 140 63.61 -36.79 39.11
CA GLU A 140 62.29 -37.12 38.56
C GLU A 140 61.25 -36.06 38.93
N LEU A 141 61.16 -35.68 40.21
CA LEU A 141 60.27 -34.62 40.68
C LEU A 141 60.58 -33.27 40.01
N LYS A 142 61.85 -33.00 39.70
CA LYS A 142 62.24 -31.79 38.97
C LYS A 142 61.72 -31.81 37.53
N ILE A 143 61.78 -32.96 36.85
CA ILE A 143 61.23 -33.12 35.50
C ILE A 143 59.70 -32.96 35.54
N GLU A 144 59.02 -33.64 36.46
CA GLU A 144 57.56 -33.55 36.62
C GLU A 144 57.11 -32.12 36.89
N ARG A 145 57.80 -31.40 37.80
CA ARG A 145 57.53 -29.99 38.06
C ARG A 145 57.64 -29.14 36.79
N THR A 146 58.68 -29.34 35.98
CA THR A 146 58.85 -28.56 34.74
C THR A 146 57.75 -28.86 33.71
N ASP A 147 57.24 -30.09 33.66
CA ASP A 147 56.15 -30.46 32.76
C ASP A 147 54.80 -29.94 33.23
N ILE A 148 54.54 -29.96 34.55
CA ILE A 148 53.37 -29.30 35.15
C ILE A 148 53.40 -27.80 34.86
N GLU A 149 54.54 -27.12 35.04
CA GLU A 149 54.70 -25.69 34.75
C GLU A 149 54.41 -25.37 33.27
N LYS A 150 54.87 -26.21 32.33
CA LYS A 150 54.54 -26.07 30.90
C LYS A 150 53.05 -26.25 30.64
N ASN A 151 52.43 -27.29 31.20
CA ASN A 151 51.01 -27.59 31.00
C ASN A 151 50.12 -26.48 31.57
N LEU A 152 50.49 -25.94 32.72
CA LEU A 152 49.83 -24.79 33.35
C LEU A 152 49.93 -23.55 32.48
N ASN A 153 51.10 -23.26 31.88
CA ASN A 153 51.24 -22.15 30.95
C ASN A 153 50.38 -22.32 29.68
N ILE A 154 50.33 -23.54 29.11
CA ILE A 154 49.44 -23.86 27.98
C ILE A 154 47.98 -23.63 28.36
N ALA A 155 47.55 -24.06 29.55
CA ALA A 155 46.20 -23.86 30.05
C ALA A 155 45.86 -22.37 30.21
N TYR A 156 46.79 -21.54 30.71
CA TYR A 156 46.61 -20.09 30.80
C TYR A 156 46.43 -19.44 29.43
N HIS A 157 47.26 -19.80 28.45
CA HIS A 157 47.11 -19.32 27.09
C HIS A 157 45.78 -19.74 26.46
N HIS A 158 45.36 -20.99 26.69
CA HIS A 158 44.08 -21.49 26.19
C HIS A 158 42.89 -20.74 26.81
N ASN A 159 42.93 -20.49 28.12
CA ASN A 159 41.91 -19.72 28.83
C ASN A 159 41.86 -18.26 28.33
N GLY A 160 43.03 -17.63 28.10
CA GLY A 160 43.10 -16.32 27.48
C GLY A 160 42.45 -16.26 26.09
N ARG A 161 42.67 -17.29 25.25
CA ARG A 161 42.04 -17.38 23.92
C ARG A 161 40.52 -17.56 24.03
N ILE A 162 40.04 -18.44 24.90
CA ILE A 162 38.61 -18.66 25.13
C ILE A 162 37.92 -17.37 25.59
N ASN A 163 38.54 -16.63 26.52
CA ASN A 163 37.97 -15.36 26.98
C ASN A 163 37.91 -14.31 25.86
N GLY A 164 38.94 -14.24 25.00
CA GLY A 164 38.91 -13.39 23.81
C GLY A 164 37.78 -13.74 22.85
N GLU A 165 37.59 -15.03 22.55
CA GLU A 165 36.49 -15.52 21.70
C GLU A 165 35.11 -15.24 22.33
N LEU A 166 34.99 -15.38 23.65
CA LEU A 166 33.76 -15.08 24.39
C LEU A 166 33.41 -13.59 24.32
N ASP A 167 34.39 -12.70 24.46
CA ASP A 167 34.16 -11.26 24.38
C ASP A 167 33.82 -10.81 22.96
N GLU A 168 34.46 -11.39 21.93
CA GLU A 168 34.08 -11.16 20.53
C GLU A 168 32.65 -11.65 20.25
N LEU A 169 32.28 -12.82 20.77
CA LEU A 169 30.93 -13.36 20.62
C LEU A 169 29.88 -12.49 21.33
N LYS A 170 30.18 -11.99 22.54
CA LYS A 170 29.32 -11.02 23.25
C LYS A 170 29.16 -9.74 22.45
N HIS A 171 30.24 -9.23 21.85
CA HIS A 171 30.18 -8.02 21.04
C HIS A 171 29.25 -8.22 19.83
N LYS A 172 29.44 -9.33 19.07
CA LYS A 172 28.57 -9.69 17.95
C LYS A 172 27.11 -9.90 18.37
N HIS A 173 26.88 -10.50 19.53
CA HIS A 173 25.54 -10.69 20.06
C HIS A 173 24.85 -9.35 20.37
N ASN A 174 25.57 -8.42 20.99
CA ASN A 174 25.05 -7.09 21.29
C ASN A 174 24.76 -6.30 20.00
N GLU A 175 25.64 -6.39 19.00
CA GLU A 175 25.41 -5.78 17.69
C GLU A 175 24.17 -6.36 17.01
N LEU A 176 23.99 -7.68 17.07
CA LEU A 176 22.81 -8.34 16.50
C LEU A 176 21.52 -7.93 17.21
N ILE A 177 21.52 -7.80 18.54
CA ILE A 177 20.38 -7.28 19.30
C ILE A 177 20.04 -5.85 18.86
N GLN A 178 21.06 -5.01 18.71
CA GLN A 178 20.87 -3.62 18.30
C GLN A 178 20.27 -3.53 16.88
N ASN A 179 20.80 -4.33 15.94
CA ASN A 179 20.28 -4.43 14.58
C ASN A 179 18.85 -4.97 14.54
N TYR A 180 18.53 -5.98 15.36
CA TYR A 180 17.16 -6.51 15.48
C TYR A 180 16.18 -5.44 15.97
N ASN A 181 16.54 -4.70 17.02
CA ASN A 181 15.69 -3.64 17.57
C ASN A 181 15.46 -2.50 16.57
N ASP A 182 16.50 -2.11 15.82
CA ASP A 182 16.38 -1.09 14.78
C ASP A 182 15.50 -1.54 13.62
N LEU A 183 15.61 -2.81 13.22
CA LEU A 183 14.76 -3.38 12.17
C LEU A 183 13.30 -3.48 12.63
N HIS A 184 13.07 -3.89 13.88
CA HIS A 184 11.74 -3.96 14.48
C HIS A 184 11.05 -2.59 14.50
N ARG A 185 11.76 -1.54 14.95
CA ARG A 185 11.24 -0.14 14.91
C ARG A 185 10.91 0.32 13.50
N LYS A 186 11.74 -0.03 12.50
CA LYS A 186 11.46 0.29 11.09
C LYS A 186 10.21 -0.43 10.59
N PHE A 187 9.98 -1.66 11.02
CA PHE A 187 8.79 -2.43 10.67
C PHE A 187 7.52 -1.84 11.27
N GLU A 188 7.52 -1.53 12.58
CA GLU A 188 6.38 -0.87 13.25
C GLU A 188 6.03 0.48 12.60
N LYS A 189 7.05 1.26 12.23
CA LYS A 189 6.84 2.53 11.51
C LYS A 189 6.18 2.32 10.15
N LYS A 190 6.60 1.29 9.39
CA LYS A 190 5.96 0.95 8.11
C LYS A 190 4.53 0.48 8.30
N ASP A 191 4.27 -0.36 9.28
CA ASP A 191 2.91 -0.84 9.60
C ASP A 191 1.97 0.33 9.96
N GLY A 192 2.43 1.27 10.79
CA GLY A 192 1.69 2.49 11.11
C GLY A 192 1.40 3.36 9.87
N ASN A 193 2.37 3.49 8.96
CA ASN A 193 2.18 4.20 7.69
C ASN A 193 1.18 3.49 6.78
N TYR A 194 1.20 2.16 6.70
CA TYR A 194 0.22 1.40 5.91
C TYR A 194 -1.18 1.54 6.48
N LYS A 195 -1.35 1.44 7.80
CA LYS A 195 -2.65 1.69 8.46
C LYS A 195 -3.18 3.08 8.16
N LYS A 196 -2.31 4.10 8.21
CA LYS A 196 -2.68 5.47 7.84
C LYS A 196 -3.08 5.57 6.37
N LEU A 197 -2.27 5.01 5.46
CA LEU A 197 -2.56 5.01 4.02
C LEU A 197 -3.89 4.32 3.70
N THR A 198 -4.19 3.19 4.33
CA THR A 198 -5.47 2.48 4.18
C THR A 198 -6.63 3.33 4.68
N LYS A 199 -6.47 4.01 5.84
CA LYS A 199 -7.49 4.93 6.35
C LYS A 199 -7.74 6.08 5.36
N ASP A 200 -6.67 6.73 4.90
CA ASP A 200 -6.75 7.85 3.95
C ASP A 200 -7.41 7.38 2.62
N TYR A 201 -7.06 6.19 2.14
CA TYR A 201 -7.69 5.56 0.98
C TYR A 201 -9.19 5.32 1.19
N MET A 202 -9.60 4.75 2.32
CA MET A 202 -11.01 4.49 2.61
C MET A 202 -11.81 5.80 2.76
N GLU A 203 -11.21 6.85 3.31
CA GLU A 203 -11.83 8.18 3.37
C GLU A 203 -12.05 8.78 1.98
N LEU A 204 -11.13 8.56 1.03
CA LEU A 204 -11.28 8.97 -0.36
C LEU A 204 -12.30 8.12 -1.15
N VAL A 205 -12.42 6.83 -0.82
CA VAL A 205 -13.35 5.90 -1.51
C VAL A 205 -14.77 6.01 -0.99
N ARG A 206 -14.98 6.34 0.29
CA ARG A 206 -16.32 6.44 0.90
C ARG A 206 -17.29 7.35 0.11
N PRO A 207 -16.92 8.55 -0.35
CA PRO A 207 -17.78 9.40 -1.19
C PRO A 207 -18.11 8.82 -2.57
N ILE A 208 -17.33 7.85 -3.06
CA ILE A 208 -17.53 7.18 -4.34
C ILE A 208 -18.56 6.06 -4.17
N HIS A 209 -18.46 5.27 -3.10
CA HIS A 209 -19.38 4.14 -2.83
C HIS A 209 -20.78 4.56 -2.36
N ILE A 210 -20.95 5.75 -1.79
CA ILE A 210 -22.30 6.25 -1.40
C ILE A 210 -23.18 6.55 -2.65
N SER A 211 -22.61 6.60 -3.86
CA SER A 211 -23.35 6.83 -5.12
C SER A 211 -24.04 5.60 -5.74
N ASP A 212 -23.91 4.41 -5.15
CA ASP A 212 -24.55 3.18 -5.69
C ASP A 212 -26.10 3.20 -5.58
N GLY A 213 -26.67 4.18 -4.85
CA GLY A 213 -28.12 4.39 -4.70
C GLY A 213 -28.76 5.38 -5.68
N ASP A 214 -28.06 5.84 -6.72
CA ASP A 214 -28.46 7.05 -7.47
C ASP A 214 -29.44 6.83 -8.64
N HIS A 215 -29.76 5.59 -9.04
CA HIS A 215 -30.70 5.35 -10.14
C HIS A 215 -32.11 5.98 -9.89
N PRO A 216 -32.76 5.77 -8.72
CA PRO A 216 -34.00 6.47 -8.39
C PRO A 216 -33.84 8.00 -8.37
N THR A 217 -32.70 8.51 -7.88
CA THR A 217 -32.39 9.95 -7.85
C THR A 217 -32.33 10.53 -9.26
N ILE A 218 -31.65 9.83 -10.18
CA ILE A 218 -31.53 10.22 -11.59
C ILE A 218 -32.89 10.16 -12.27
N HIS A 219 -33.69 9.11 -12.03
CA HIS A 219 -35.04 9.00 -12.55
C HIS A 219 -35.94 10.16 -12.07
N ASN A 220 -35.89 10.49 -10.78
CA ASN A 220 -36.66 11.60 -10.21
C ASN A 220 -36.23 12.95 -10.80
N ARG A 221 -34.92 13.16 -11.01
CA ARG A 221 -34.40 14.39 -11.64
C ARG A 221 -34.78 14.48 -13.13
N LEU A 222 -34.73 13.38 -13.88
CA LEU A 222 -35.22 13.33 -15.26
C LEU A 222 -36.71 13.69 -15.33
N THR A 223 -37.51 13.13 -14.43
CA THR A 223 -38.94 13.45 -14.32
C THR A 223 -39.16 14.92 -13.97
N SER A 224 -38.35 15.48 -13.06
CA SER A 224 -38.38 16.91 -12.73
C SER A 224 -38.08 17.78 -13.94
N ILE A 225 -37.05 17.46 -14.74
CA ILE A 225 -36.72 18.17 -15.98
C ILE A 225 -37.88 18.14 -16.96
N ARG A 226 -38.49 16.97 -17.17
CA ARG A 226 -39.68 16.86 -18.03
C ARG A 226 -40.80 17.78 -17.57
N VAL A 227 -41.13 17.76 -16.28
CA VAL A 227 -42.17 18.64 -15.69
C VAL A 227 -41.79 20.11 -15.83
N MET A 228 -40.51 20.47 -15.68
CA MET A 228 -40.05 21.84 -15.92
C MET A 228 -40.25 22.27 -17.36
N ILE A 229 -39.94 21.43 -18.35
CA ILE A 229 -40.19 21.74 -19.77
C ILE A 229 -41.70 21.90 -20.04
N GLU A 230 -42.53 20.98 -19.52
CA GLU A 230 -43.99 21.05 -19.68
C GLU A 230 -44.55 22.34 -19.06
N ASN A 231 -44.12 22.69 -17.84
CA ASN A 231 -44.51 23.94 -17.17
C ASN A 231 -44.01 25.18 -17.92
N LEU A 232 -42.81 25.12 -18.50
CA LEU A 232 -42.23 26.22 -19.27
C LEU A 232 -43.10 26.54 -20.48
N ILE A 233 -43.52 25.50 -21.22
CA ILE A 233 -44.39 25.60 -22.39
C ILE A 233 -45.79 26.09 -22.00
N GLN A 234 -46.38 25.54 -20.93
CA GLN A 234 -47.71 25.98 -20.44
C GLN A 234 -47.71 27.47 -20.04
N ASN A 235 -46.67 27.90 -19.32
CA ASN A 235 -46.51 29.30 -18.91
C ASN A 235 -46.34 30.25 -20.11
N ALA A 236 -45.66 29.81 -21.17
CA ALA A 236 -45.48 30.59 -22.39
C ALA A 236 -46.78 30.69 -23.22
N THR A 237 -47.55 29.60 -23.28
CA THR A 237 -48.76 29.48 -24.10
C THR A 237 -49.92 30.35 -23.61
N LYS A 238 -50.13 30.44 -22.28
CA LYS A 238 -51.31 31.08 -21.62
C LYS A 238 -52.66 30.51 -22.11
N ASP A 239 -53.77 30.98 -21.53
CA ASP A 239 -55.11 30.50 -21.87
C ASP A 239 -55.41 30.69 -23.38
N ASN A 240 -55.97 29.65 -24.01
CA ASN A 240 -56.41 29.62 -25.41
C ASN A 240 -55.34 29.87 -26.49
N TYR A 241 -54.06 29.56 -26.24
CA TYR A 241 -52.99 29.70 -27.24
C TYR A 241 -52.79 31.14 -27.75
N ALA A 242 -53.24 32.14 -27.00
CA ALA A 242 -53.25 33.55 -27.41
C ALA A 242 -51.86 34.10 -27.75
N ASN A 243 -50.81 33.47 -27.19
CA ASN A 243 -49.43 33.86 -27.41
C ASN A 243 -48.75 33.13 -28.56
N VAL A 244 -49.34 32.09 -29.16
CA VAL A 244 -48.63 31.28 -30.16
C VAL A 244 -48.71 31.92 -31.54
N ASP A 245 -47.56 32.31 -32.10
CA ASP A 245 -47.48 32.72 -33.50
C ASP A 245 -47.25 31.49 -34.39
N LYS A 246 -48.35 30.97 -34.96
CA LYS A 246 -48.33 29.76 -35.79
C LYS A 246 -47.42 29.90 -37.02
N GLU A 247 -47.41 31.06 -37.68
CA GLU A 247 -46.61 31.23 -38.89
C GLU A 247 -45.12 31.35 -38.54
N ALA A 248 -44.77 32.15 -37.53
CA ALA A 248 -43.40 32.26 -37.06
C ALA A 248 -42.85 30.91 -36.57
N ALA A 249 -43.65 30.13 -35.84
CA ALA A 249 -43.29 28.80 -35.37
C ALA A 249 -43.00 27.83 -36.52
N ILE A 250 -43.87 27.79 -37.54
CA ILE A 250 -43.67 26.95 -38.73
C ILE A 250 -42.40 27.38 -39.48
N GLN A 251 -42.18 28.67 -39.69
CA GLN A 251 -40.95 29.14 -40.35
C GLN A 251 -39.69 28.78 -39.57
N PHE A 252 -39.73 28.91 -38.24
CA PHE A 252 -38.62 28.53 -37.36
C PHE A 252 -38.33 27.02 -37.43
N PHE A 253 -39.35 26.17 -37.34
CA PHE A 253 -39.19 24.72 -37.41
C PHE A 253 -38.71 24.25 -38.79
N LYS A 254 -39.15 24.89 -39.89
CA LYS A 254 -38.60 24.65 -41.23
C LYS A 254 -37.12 24.94 -41.31
N ARG A 255 -36.71 26.10 -40.80
CA ARG A 255 -35.30 26.51 -40.82
C ARG A 255 -34.40 25.55 -40.05
N ASN A 256 -34.92 24.93 -39.00
CA ASN A 256 -34.21 23.96 -38.17
C ASN A 256 -34.35 22.50 -38.66
N GLY A 257 -35.03 22.27 -39.79
CA GLY A 257 -35.17 20.93 -40.38
C GLY A 257 -36.12 20.00 -39.63
N CYS A 258 -36.95 20.52 -38.72
CA CYS A 258 -37.82 19.71 -37.87
C CYS A 258 -39.00 19.06 -38.61
N PHE A 259 -39.27 19.47 -39.86
CA PHE A 259 -40.37 18.93 -40.65
C PHE A 259 -40.01 17.75 -41.55
N GLU A 260 -38.73 17.36 -41.62
CA GLU A 260 -38.30 16.24 -42.46
C GLU A 260 -38.90 14.92 -41.95
N GLY A 261 -39.81 14.31 -42.71
CA GLY A 261 -40.40 12.99 -42.42
C GLY A 261 -41.80 13.00 -41.78
N LEU A 262 -42.49 14.15 -41.72
CA LEU A 262 -43.81 14.20 -41.11
C LEU A 262 -44.95 13.79 -42.04
N PRO A 263 -45.93 13.05 -41.51
CA PRO A 263 -47.13 12.68 -42.26
C PRO A 263 -48.19 13.79 -42.31
N ILE A 264 -48.07 14.86 -41.49
CA ILE A 264 -49.04 15.94 -41.42
C ILE A 264 -48.63 17.11 -42.33
N PRO A 265 -49.48 17.50 -43.31
CA PRO A 265 -49.27 18.73 -44.08
C PRO A 265 -49.27 19.96 -43.18
N GLU A 266 -48.40 20.94 -43.47
CA GLU A 266 -48.21 22.14 -42.65
C GLU A 266 -49.51 22.92 -42.36
N ALA A 267 -50.43 22.95 -43.34
CA ALA A 267 -51.73 23.58 -43.19
C ALA A 267 -52.57 22.98 -42.04
N ASN A 268 -52.38 21.68 -41.76
CA ASN A 268 -53.14 20.91 -40.78
C ASN A 268 -52.47 20.88 -39.40
N LEU A 269 -51.35 21.57 -39.19
CA LEU A 269 -50.71 21.65 -37.87
C LEU A 269 -51.58 22.45 -36.89
N GLU A 270 -52.20 21.75 -35.94
CA GLU A 270 -52.80 22.37 -34.76
C GLU A 270 -51.76 22.88 -33.76
N PHE A 271 -52.16 23.81 -32.88
CA PHE A 271 -51.29 24.37 -31.83
C PHE A 271 -50.65 23.31 -30.93
N TYR A 272 -51.39 22.25 -30.62
CA TYR A 272 -50.88 21.13 -29.85
C TYR A 272 -49.64 20.47 -30.50
N HIS A 273 -49.60 20.35 -31.83
CA HIS A 273 -48.41 19.81 -32.50
C HIS A 273 -47.22 20.74 -32.31
N LEU A 274 -47.42 22.05 -32.39
CA LEU A 274 -46.37 23.04 -32.17
C LEU A 274 -45.78 22.94 -30.76
N GLU A 275 -46.61 22.75 -29.72
CA GLU A 275 -46.14 22.51 -28.35
C GLU A 275 -45.23 21.28 -28.26
N LEU A 276 -45.61 20.17 -28.91
CA LEU A 276 -44.78 18.96 -28.94
C LEU A 276 -43.43 19.20 -29.62
N TYR A 277 -43.38 20.02 -30.68
CA TYR A 277 -42.11 20.39 -31.33
C TYR A 277 -41.24 21.25 -30.44
N VAL A 278 -41.82 22.22 -29.74
CA VAL A 278 -41.08 23.03 -28.76
C VAL A 278 -40.50 22.12 -27.68
N GLU A 279 -41.30 21.20 -27.13
CA GLU A 279 -40.85 20.25 -26.12
C GLU A 279 -39.68 19.39 -26.65
N ALA A 280 -39.83 18.81 -27.84
CA ALA A 280 -38.81 18.00 -28.50
C ALA A 280 -37.51 18.79 -28.76
N LEU A 281 -37.61 20.05 -29.18
CA LEU A 281 -36.45 20.89 -29.47
C LEU A 281 -35.73 21.35 -28.21
N ILE A 282 -36.46 21.69 -27.15
CA ILE A 282 -35.86 21.99 -25.86
C ILE A 282 -35.08 20.76 -25.39
N MET A 283 -35.70 19.58 -25.41
CA MET A 283 -35.02 18.37 -24.97
C MET A 283 -33.83 18.01 -25.85
N SER A 284 -33.96 18.12 -27.18
CA SER A 284 -32.84 17.94 -28.12
C SER A 284 -31.68 18.90 -27.83
N THR A 285 -31.98 20.15 -27.49
CA THR A 285 -30.96 21.13 -27.09
C THR A 285 -30.26 20.70 -25.80
N LEU A 286 -31.02 20.27 -24.78
CA LEU A 286 -30.45 19.77 -23.52
C LEU A 286 -29.60 18.50 -23.74
N VAL A 287 -30.03 17.60 -24.62
CA VAL A 287 -29.25 16.40 -25.00
C VAL A 287 -27.94 16.82 -25.67
N ASN A 288 -27.98 17.68 -26.67
CA ASN A 288 -26.79 18.06 -27.42
C ASN A 288 -25.79 18.89 -26.60
N CYS A 289 -26.30 19.72 -25.68
CA CYS A 289 -25.46 20.57 -24.83
C CYS A 289 -24.92 19.80 -23.61
N PHE A 290 -25.77 19.00 -22.96
CA PHE A 290 -25.41 18.29 -21.73
C PHE A 290 -25.27 16.79 -21.98
N PHE A 291 -26.38 16.07 -22.18
CA PHE A 291 -26.41 14.60 -22.01
C PHE A 291 -25.66 13.78 -23.08
N GLY A 292 -25.38 14.36 -24.24
CA GLY A 292 -24.70 13.69 -25.36
C GLY A 292 -23.18 13.74 -25.31
N ARG A 293 -22.59 14.42 -24.32
CA ARG A 293 -21.13 14.55 -24.17
C ARG A 293 -20.70 14.11 -22.79
N HIS A 294 -19.87 13.07 -22.72
CA HIS A 294 -19.32 12.60 -21.45
C HIS A 294 -18.36 13.65 -20.86
N LEU A 295 -18.55 14.01 -19.59
CA LEU A 295 -17.64 14.86 -18.79
C LEU A 295 -17.40 16.29 -19.28
N ARG A 296 -18.12 16.77 -20.29
CA ARG A 296 -18.02 18.19 -20.68
C ARG A 296 -18.35 19.14 -19.53
N CYS A 297 -19.29 18.75 -18.68
CA CYS A 297 -19.63 19.51 -17.46
C CYS A 297 -18.52 19.51 -16.39
N VAL A 298 -17.46 18.72 -16.57
CA VAL A 298 -16.40 18.47 -15.57
C VAL A 298 -15.04 18.96 -16.06
N LEU A 299 -14.74 18.78 -17.35
CA LEU A 299 -13.42 19.05 -17.92
C LEU A 299 -13.50 19.79 -19.25
N ASP A 300 -12.73 20.87 -19.37
CA ASP A 300 -12.60 21.66 -20.59
C ASP A 300 -11.95 20.84 -21.74
N LEU A 301 -11.18 19.81 -21.39
CA LEU A 301 -10.50 18.86 -22.30
C LEU A 301 -11.34 17.62 -22.63
N SER A 302 -12.68 17.73 -22.56
CA SER A 302 -13.60 16.58 -22.68
C SER A 302 -13.32 15.64 -23.85
N GLU A 303 -13.00 16.16 -25.04
CA GLU A 303 -12.70 15.32 -26.22
C GLU A 303 -11.44 14.45 -26.03
N LYS A 304 -10.36 15.01 -25.47
CA LYS A 304 -9.13 14.26 -25.21
C LYS A 304 -9.26 13.32 -24.03
N PHE A 305 -10.03 13.70 -23.03
CA PHE A 305 -10.39 12.79 -21.97
C PHE A 305 -11.16 11.58 -22.53
N GLU A 306 -12.14 11.79 -23.40
CA GLU A 306 -12.97 10.72 -23.94
C GLU A 306 -12.14 9.69 -24.73
N GLU A 307 -11.19 10.16 -25.55
CA GLU A 307 -10.23 9.28 -26.25
C GLU A 307 -9.44 8.39 -25.27
N ILE A 308 -8.90 8.98 -24.20
CA ILE A 308 -8.12 8.26 -23.19
C ILE A 308 -9.01 7.33 -22.36
N TYR A 309 -10.19 7.80 -21.96
CA TYR A 309 -11.16 7.02 -21.19
C TYR A 309 -11.55 5.77 -21.95
N TRP A 310 -11.91 5.89 -23.23
CA TRP A 310 -12.24 4.71 -24.04
C TRP A 310 -11.03 3.79 -24.24
N TRP A 311 -9.82 4.35 -24.33
CA TRP A 311 -8.59 3.55 -24.40
C TRP A 311 -8.32 2.76 -23.11
N VAL A 312 -8.53 3.35 -21.93
CA VAL A 312 -8.40 2.67 -20.63
C VAL A 312 -9.55 1.66 -20.46
N TYR A 313 -10.78 2.07 -20.75
CA TYR A 313 -11.99 1.25 -20.56
C TYR A 313 -11.93 -0.07 -21.32
N ARG A 314 -11.38 -0.07 -22.54
CA ARG A 314 -11.17 -1.29 -23.35
C ARG A 314 -10.18 -2.29 -22.73
N ARG A 315 -9.32 -1.85 -21.81
CA ARG A 315 -8.31 -2.69 -21.14
C ARG A 315 -8.71 -3.04 -19.72
N ASP A 316 -9.23 -2.05 -18.99
CA ASP A 316 -9.71 -2.16 -17.63
C ASP A 316 -10.88 -1.20 -17.42
N SER A 317 -12.10 -1.74 -17.53
CA SER A 317 -13.34 -0.99 -17.37
C SER A 317 -13.49 -0.45 -15.94
N LYS A 318 -13.08 -1.23 -14.93
CA LYS A 318 -13.18 -0.83 -13.51
C LYS A 318 -12.25 0.34 -13.23
N MET A 319 -11.02 0.29 -13.72
CA MET A 319 -10.07 1.40 -13.58
C MET A 319 -10.55 2.66 -14.31
N ALA A 320 -11.08 2.53 -15.53
CA ALA A 320 -11.62 3.66 -16.28
C ALA A 320 -12.79 4.32 -15.54
N ILE A 321 -13.74 3.52 -15.03
CA ILE A 321 -14.87 4.01 -14.23
C ILE A 321 -14.37 4.75 -12.99
N ARG A 322 -13.46 4.14 -12.21
CA ARG A 322 -12.88 4.78 -11.03
C ARG A 322 -12.17 6.08 -11.36
N TRP A 323 -11.41 6.11 -12.45
CA TRP A 323 -10.70 7.32 -12.89
C TRP A 323 -11.67 8.46 -13.23
N ARG A 324 -12.75 8.16 -13.98
CA ARG A 324 -13.84 9.10 -14.23
C ARG A 324 -14.45 9.63 -12.93
N GLN A 325 -14.77 8.74 -11.99
CA GLN A 325 -15.38 9.11 -10.71
C GLN A 325 -14.45 9.97 -9.85
N GLN A 326 -13.16 9.65 -9.81
CA GLN A 326 -12.15 10.43 -9.10
C GLN A 326 -12.01 11.83 -9.70
N LEU A 327 -12.02 11.96 -11.03
CA LEU A 327 -12.01 13.27 -11.68
C LEU A 327 -13.25 14.09 -11.36
N CYS A 328 -14.44 13.48 -11.36
CA CYS A 328 -15.67 14.15 -10.90
C CYS A 328 -15.57 14.56 -9.43
N ALA A 329 -15.02 13.73 -8.56
CA ALA A 329 -14.84 14.03 -7.15
C ALA A 329 -13.85 15.18 -6.93
N LEU A 330 -12.76 15.24 -7.69
CA LEU A 330 -11.80 16.34 -7.67
C LEU A 330 -12.43 17.64 -8.17
N ALA A 331 -13.18 17.58 -9.28
CA ALA A 331 -13.90 18.74 -9.79
C ALA A 331 -14.93 19.27 -8.77
N ALA A 332 -15.63 18.37 -8.06
CA ALA A 332 -16.60 18.75 -7.03
C ALA A 332 -15.98 19.43 -5.79
N GLN A 333 -14.67 19.30 -5.55
CA GLN A 333 -14.01 19.94 -4.40
C GLN A 333 -13.84 21.45 -4.59
N ASP A 334 -13.74 21.91 -5.84
CA ASP A 334 -13.60 23.32 -6.17
C ASP A 334 -14.97 23.92 -6.55
N THR A 335 -15.76 24.24 -5.51
CA THR A 335 -17.13 24.75 -5.67
C THR A 335 -17.17 26.04 -6.52
N GLU A 336 -16.19 26.94 -6.34
CA GLU A 336 -16.14 28.21 -7.06
C GLU A 336 -15.86 27.97 -8.55
N ALA A 337 -14.87 27.13 -8.89
CA ALA A 337 -14.61 26.78 -10.28
C ALA A 337 -15.79 26.04 -10.92
N MET A 338 -16.50 25.19 -10.17
CA MET A 338 -17.69 24.50 -10.65
C MET A 338 -18.86 25.44 -10.92
N GLU A 339 -19.09 26.46 -10.10
CA GLU A 339 -20.13 27.47 -10.36
C GLU A 339 -19.81 28.31 -11.60
N VAL A 340 -18.55 28.75 -11.75
CA VAL A 340 -18.10 29.48 -12.94
C VAL A 340 -18.29 28.63 -14.21
N ARG A 341 -17.91 27.34 -14.16
CA ARG A 341 -18.13 26.41 -15.27
C ARG A 341 -19.60 26.20 -15.58
N ARG A 342 -20.44 26.02 -14.54
CA ARG A 342 -21.88 25.89 -14.71
C ARG A 342 -22.44 27.09 -15.46
N ASP A 343 -22.12 28.31 -15.02
CA ASP A 343 -22.62 29.53 -15.68
C ASP A 343 -22.12 29.64 -17.13
N GLN A 344 -20.88 29.24 -17.42
CA GLN A 344 -20.34 29.22 -18.78
C GLN A 344 -21.06 28.22 -19.68
N GLU A 345 -21.16 26.95 -19.27
CA GLU A 345 -21.79 25.88 -20.07
C GLU A 345 -23.31 26.07 -20.18
N VAL A 346 -23.97 26.66 -19.18
CA VAL A 346 -25.41 26.96 -19.20
C VAL A 346 -25.74 28.15 -20.10
N SER A 347 -24.82 29.10 -20.31
CA SER A 347 -25.08 30.32 -21.08
C SER A 347 -25.57 30.05 -22.51
N THR A 348 -24.96 29.11 -23.21
CA THR A 348 -25.28 28.78 -24.61
C THR A 348 -26.67 28.14 -24.76
N PRO A 349 -27.02 27.05 -24.05
CA PRO A 349 -28.36 26.46 -24.14
C PRO A 349 -29.46 27.42 -23.64
N VAL A 350 -29.18 28.28 -22.66
CA VAL A 350 -30.15 29.30 -22.23
C VAL A 350 -30.48 30.25 -23.36
N LEU A 351 -29.48 30.72 -24.11
CA LEU A 351 -29.70 31.59 -25.27
C LEU A 351 -30.52 30.87 -26.36
N LEU A 352 -30.17 29.63 -26.70
CA LEU A 352 -30.87 28.85 -27.74
C LEU A 352 -32.33 28.57 -27.38
N ILE A 353 -32.59 28.14 -26.14
CA ILE A 353 -33.95 27.85 -25.66
C ILE A 353 -34.77 29.14 -25.54
N SER A 354 -34.15 30.23 -25.08
CA SER A 354 -34.84 31.53 -24.98
C SER A 354 -35.20 32.08 -26.36
N GLU A 355 -34.32 31.93 -27.36
CA GLU A 355 -34.59 32.31 -28.75
C GLU A 355 -35.74 31.48 -29.35
N LEU A 356 -35.73 30.16 -29.12
CA LEU A 356 -36.82 29.26 -29.53
C LEU A 356 -38.16 29.71 -28.96
N VAL A 357 -38.24 29.92 -27.64
CA VAL A 357 -39.50 30.30 -27.00
C VAL A 357 -39.94 31.68 -27.46
N HIS A 358 -39.04 32.66 -27.53
CA HIS A 358 -39.39 34.01 -28.00
C HIS A 358 -39.91 34.02 -29.44
N THR A 359 -39.38 33.14 -30.30
CA THR A 359 -39.82 33.05 -31.69
C THR A 359 -41.20 32.41 -31.83
N VAL A 360 -41.52 31.41 -31.01
CA VAL A 360 -42.78 30.66 -31.08
C VAL A 360 -43.90 31.35 -30.29
N TYR A 361 -43.58 32.01 -29.19
CA TYR A 361 -44.53 32.62 -28.27
C TYR A 361 -44.35 34.14 -28.20
N SER A 362 -45.31 34.86 -28.78
CA SER A 362 -45.45 36.32 -28.69
C SER A 362 -45.88 36.75 -27.27
N ASN A 363 -45.41 37.91 -26.80
CA ASN A 363 -45.82 38.54 -25.53
C ASN A 363 -45.51 37.75 -24.24
N VAL A 364 -44.42 36.97 -24.23
CA VAL A 364 -43.91 36.33 -23.01
C VAL A 364 -43.07 37.33 -22.20
N ASP A 365 -43.21 37.31 -20.87
CA ASP A 365 -42.32 38.06 -19.98
C ASP A 365 -40.90 37.48 -20.06
N MET A 366 -40.03 38.18 -20.78
CA MET A 366 -38.66 37.75 -21.05
C MET A 366 -37.82 37.57 -19.78
N SER A 367 -38.05 38.38 -18.75
CA SER A 367 -37.28 38.31 -17.51
C SER A 367 -37.61 37.04 -16.74
N LEU A 368 -38.90 36.79 -16.54
CA LEU A 368 -39.39 35.60 -15.84
C LEU A 368 -39.03 34.32 -16.62
N MET A 369 -39.19 34.36 -17.94
CA MET A 369 -38.93 33.21 -18.81
C MET A 369 -37.44 32.86 -18.85
N SER A 370 -36.56 33.85 -19.03
CA SER A 370 -35.11 33.63 -19.02
C SER A 370 -34.64 33.03 -17.70
N THR A 371 -35.26 33.42 -16.57
CA THR A 371 -34.95 32.85 -15.24
C THR A 371 -35.32 31.37 -15.18
N LYS A 372 -36.53 31.00 -15.62
CA LYS A 372 -36.97 29.59 -15.66
C LYS A 372 -36.16 28.73 -16.63
N VAL A 373 -35.77 29.29 -17.77
CA VAL A 373 -34.88 28.61 -18.74
C VAL A 373 -33.49 28.40 -18.12
N LYS A 374 -32.96 29.39 -17.38
CA LYS A 374 -31.70 29.23 -16.63
C LYS A 374 -31.82 28.11 -15.59
N GLU A 375 -32.88 28.10 -14.79
CA GLU A 375 -33.14 27.04 -13.80
C GLU A 375 -33.20 25.64 -14.44
N LEU A 376 -33.92 25.50 -15.55
CA LEU A 376 -33.99 24.26 -16.33
C LEU A 376 -32.60 23.79 -16.78
N CYS A 377 -31.80 24.69 -17.36
CA CYS A 377 -30.46 24.35 -17.84
C CYS A 377 -29.49 24.03 -16.71
N CYS A 378 -29.54 24.77 -15.59
CA CYS A 378 -28.78 24.45 -14.38
C CYS A 378 -29.16 23.05 -13.86
N SER A 379 -30.45 22.72 -13.82
CA SER A 379 -30.90 21.40 -13.38
C SER A 379 -30.42 20.28 -14.32
N ALA A 380 -30.45 20.50 -15.63
CA ALA A 380 -29.92 19.57 -16.63
C ALA A 380 -28.39 19.38 -16.48
N PHE A 381 -27.64 20.46 -16.22
CA PHE A 381 -26.21 20.41 -15.92
C PHE A 381 -25.93 19.57 -14.67
N ASP A 382 -26.61 19.86 -13.56
CA ASP A 382 -26.43 19.13 -12.30
C ASP A 382 -26.82 17.65 -12.43
N LEU A 383 -27.85 17.34 -13.23
CA LEU A 383 -28.21 15.96 -13.54
C LEU A 383 -27.14 15.26 -14.36
N ASN A 384 -26.60 15.89 -15.40
CA ASN A 384 -25.49 15.32 -16.15
C ASN A 384 -24.31 15.01 -15.22
N PHE A 385 -23.93 15.98 -14.38
CA PHE A 385 -22.86 15.78 -13.41
C PHE A 385 -23.11 14.57 -12.50
N THR A 386 -24.36 14.41 -12.05
CA THR A 386 -24.79 13.25 -11.25
C THR A 386 -24.66 11.94 -12.05
N MET A 387 -25.17 11.90 -13.29
CA MET A 387 -25.08 10.72 -14.18
C MET A 387 -23.63 10.33 -14.50
N VAL A 388 -22.71 11.29 -14.52
CA VAL A 388 -21.30 11.02 -14.81
C VAL A 388 -20.54 10.51 -13.59
N ARG A 389 -21.04 10.73 -12.37
CA ARG A 389 -20.42 10.32 -11.10
C ARG A 389 -20.74 8.88 -10.68
N ILE A 390 -21.84 8.31 -11.12
CA ILE A 390 -22.21 6.92 -10.79
C ILE A 390 -21.31 5.92 -11.52
N GLU A 391 -21.32 4.64 -11.11
CA GLU A 391 -20.53 3.59 -11.76
C GLU A 391 -20.97 3.32 -13.21
N SER A 392 -22.29 3.29 -13.42
CA SER A 392 -22.93 3.13 -14.72
C SER A 392 -22.74 4.35 -15.64
N THR A 393 -22.83 4.12 -16.95
CA THR A 393 -22.76 5.19 -17.95
C THR A 393 -24.14 5.33 -18.56
N ILE A 394 -24.90 6.29 -18.07
CA ILE A 394 -26.25 6.59 -18.58
C ILE A 394 -26.13 7.55 -19.76
N PHE A 395 -26.79 7.22 -20.86
CA PHE A 395 -26.83 8.05 -22.06
C PHE A 395 -28.23 8.09 -22.67
N PRO A 396 -28.57 9.16 -23.39
CA PRO A 396 -29.82 9.23 -24.13
C PRO A 396 -29.77 8.30 -25.35
N GLU A 397 -30.80 7.48 -25.50
CA GLU A 397 -31.02 6.63 -26.67
C GLU A 397 -32.20 7.17 -27.49
N SER A 398 -31.92 7.41 -28.77
CA SER A 398 -32.93 7.83 -29.72
C SER A 398 -33.57 6.62 -30.42
N SER A 399 -34.84 6.36 -30.12
CA SER A 399 -35.77 5.59 -30.96
C SER A 399 -35.76 6.06 -32.42
N ARG A 400 -35.79 5.10 -33.36
CA ARG A 400 -35.81 5.39 -34.80
C ARG A 400 -37.19 5.89 -35.23
N PHE A 401 -37.23 6.93 -36.07
CA PHE A 401 -38.45 7.39 -36.71
C PHE A 401 -39.03 6.31 -37.64
N GLY A 402 -40.36 6.24 -37.73
CA GLY A 402 -41.09 5.28 -38.56
C GLY A 402 -41.29 3.89 -37.94
N MET A 403 -40.76 3.63 -36.74
CA MET A 403 -40.99 2.37 -36.01
C MET A 403 -42.41 2.33 -35.40
N PRO A 404 -43.01 1.14 -35.24
CA PRO A 404 -44.28 1.02 -34.52
C PRO A 404 -44.10 1.39 -33.04
N PHE A 405 -45.17 1.89 -32.41
CA PHE A 405 -45.18 2.18 -30.98
C PHE A 405 -44.96 0.93 -30.14
N ASP A 406 -44.06 1.03 -29.15
CA ASP A 406 -43.76 -0.03 -28.20
C ASP A 406 -44.15 0.42 -26.77
N SER A 407 -45.22 -0.15 -26.22
CA SER A 407 -45.73 0.21 -24.89
C SER A 407 -44.78 -0.13 -23.73
N GLU A 408 -43.85 -1.06 -23.93
CA GLU A 408 -42.88 -1.44 -22.91
C GLU A 408 -41.83 -0.32 -22.74
N ASN A 409 -41.32 0.20 -23.85
CA ASN A 409 -40.20 1.13 -23.87
C ASN A 409 -40.58 2.59 -24.17
N MET A 410 -41.82 2.84 -24.58
CA MET A 410 -42.29 4.15 -25.00
C MET A 410 -43.55 4.58 -24.23
N GLU A 411 -43.74 5.89 -24.16
CA GLU A 411 -44.94 6.54 -23.65
C GLU A 411 -45.40 7.60 -24.65
N THR A 412 -46.71 7.86 -24.68
CA THR A 412 -47.29 8.82 -25.61
C THR A 412 -48.01 9.96 -24.90
N PRO A 413 -48.03 11.18 -25.48
CA PRO A 413 -48.88 12.25 -24.99
C PRO A 413 -50.37 11.98 -25.34
N ARG A 414 -51.29 12.73 -24.72
CA ARG A 414 -52.75 12.43 -24.72
C ARG A 414 -53.43 12.31 -26.10
N LYS A 415 -52.93 12.97 -27.15
CA LYS A 415 -53.52 12.97 -28.51
C LYS A 415 -52.70 12.17 -29.53
N SER A 416 -51.92 11.19 -29.08
CA SER A 416 -51.10 10.34 -29.95
C SER A 416 -51.86 9.07 -30.36
N ASN A 417 -51.67 8.61 -31.60
CA ASN A 417 -52.23 7.35 -32.07
C ASN A 417 -51.26 6.19 -31.78
N THR A 418 -51.52 5.40 -30.73
CA THR A 418 -50.65 4.27 -30.35
C THR A 418 -50.65 3.11 -31.34
N ALA A 419 -51.59 3.06 -32.30
CA ALA A 419 -51.56 2.08 -33.40
C ALA A 419 -50.68 2.55 -34.57
N GLY A 420 -50.22 3.80 -34.54
CA GLY A 420 -49.42 4.44 -35.58
C GLY A 420 -47.92 4.20 -35.46
N ASN A 421 -47.18 4.88 -36.33
CA ASN A 421 -45.71 4.87 -36.32
C ASN A 421 -45.16 6.13 -35.62
N VAL A 422 -44.02 5.99 -34.96
CA VAL A 422 -43.29 7.07 -34.29
C VAL A 422 -42.89 8.13 -35.31
N SER A 423 -43.47 9.33 -35.17
CA SER A 423 -43.24 10.47 -36.07
C SER A 423 -42.39 11.55 -35.43
N LEU A 424 -42.46 11.72 -34.10
CA LEU A 424 -41.65 12.68 -33.36
C LEU A 424 -41.18 12.09 -32.04
N MET A 425 -39.92 12.35 -31.69
CA MET A 425 -39.37 12.06 -30.38
C MET A 425 -39.38 13.32 -29.53
N ILE A 426 -40.11 13.26 -28.42
CA ILE A 426 -40.26 14.40 -27.51
C ILE A 426 -39.22 14.30 -26.39
N PHE A 427 -39.06 13.10 -25.83
CA PHE A 427 -38.09 12.84 -24.77
C PHE A 427 -37.41 11.48 -25.05
N PRO A 428 -36.07 11.43 -25.18
CA PRO A 428 -35.37 10.17 -25.43
C PRO A 428 -35.43 9.25 -24.21
N ALA A 429 -35.26 7.94 -24.45
CA ALA A 429 -35.01 7.02 -23.34
C ALA A 429 -33.61 7.29 -22.78
N PHE A 430 -33.42 7.17 -21.47
CA PHE A 430 -32.11 7.16 -20.86
C PHE A 430 -31.81 5.75 -20.42
N ILE A 431 -30.72 5.19 -20.96
CA ILE A 431 -30.33 3.81 -20.72
C ILE A 431 -28.92 3.76 -20.15
N ASP A 432 -28.70 2.80 -19.26
CA ASP A 432 -27.37 2.37 -18.89
C ASP A 432 -26.90 1.24 -19.83
N ARG A 433 -25.58 1.15 -20.04
CA ARG A 433 -24.96 0.12 -20.88
C ARG A 433 -25.24 -1.30 -20.42
N GLU A 434 -25.38 -1.50 -19.12
CA GLU A 434 -25.64 -2.81 -18.52
C GLU A 434 -27.13 -3.16 -18.52
N GLY A 435 -28.00 -2.21 -18.91
CA GLY A 435 -29.46 -2.40 -18.94
C GLY A 435 -30.13 -2.32 -17.57
N ASN A 436 -29.37 -2.07 -16.50
CA ASN A 436 -29.87 -1.97 -15.13
C ASN A 436 -30.74 -0.73 -14.89
N PHE A 437 -30.59 0.29 -15.73
CA PHE A 437 -31.37 1.52 -15.71
C PHE A 437 -31.93 1.80 -17.09
N LYS A 438 -33.25 2.03 -17.16
CA LYS A 438 -33.95 2.40 -18.38
C LYS A 438 -35.16 3.27 -18.07
N THR A 439 -35.25 4.42 -18.74
CA THR A 439 -36.48 5.23 -18.77
C THR A 439 -37.22 5.03 -20.08
N LYS A 440 -38.54 5.21 -20.08
CA LYS A 440 -39.33 5.20 -21.31
C LYS A 440 -39.06 6.45 -22.14
N SER A 441 -39.09 6.33 -23.46
CA SER A 441 -39.05 7.49 -24.36
C SER A 441 -40.46 8.07 -24.56
N LYS A 442 -40.62 9.38 -24.45
CA LYS A 442 -41.86 10.08 -24.83
C LYS A 442 -41.86 10.33 -26.34
N VAL A 443 -42.80 9.72 -27.04
CA VAL A 443 -42.91 9.80 -28.50
C VAL A 443 -44.31 10.18 -28.92
N TRP A 444 -44.43 10.86 -30.05
CA TRP A 444 -45.70 11.11 -30.72
C TRP A 444 -45.79 10.24 -31.97
N CYS A 445 -46.90 9.52 -32.06
CA CYS A 445 -47.21 8.56 -33.12
C CYS A 445 -48.42 9.04 -33.90
N TYR A 446 -48.37 8.85 -35.23
CA TYR A 446 -49.39 9.27 -36.18
C TYR A 446 -50.14 8.07 -36.76
#